data_AF-A0A9J6FHS5-F1
#
_entry.id   AF-A0A9J6FHS5-F1
#
_cell.length_a   1.000
_cell.length_b   1.000
_cell.length_c   1.000
_cell.angle_alpha   90.00
_cell.angle_beta   90.00
_cell.angle_gamma   90.00
#
_symmetry.space_group_name_H-M   'P 1'
#
loop_
_entity.id
_entity.type
_entity.pdbx_description
1 polymer ?
#
loop_
_entity_poly.entity_id
_entity_poly.type
_entity_poly.pdbx_seq_one_letter_code
_entity_poly.pdbx_strand_id
1 'polypeptide(L)'
;MRQFKGDDICKVGETAFFKLLPSKSMTFKREKCTGGKLSKERLTVLVRANMSGSDMLKLFVTGESKNPYSFKGITTMPVTYDSKSAVWMAQALFSKWLYTEDARFSQQKKKVVFRVDSYPGHKTVK
;
A
#
# COMPACT_ATOMS: atom_id res chain seq x y z
N MET A 1 23.48 -11.00 -7.10
CA MET A 1 23.22 -9.55 -7.34
C MET A 1 24.16 -8.88 -8.34
N ARG A 2 25.32 -9.47 -8.70
CA ARG A 2 26.32 -8.84 -9.60
C ARG A 2 25.95 -8.77 -11.11
N GLN A 3 24.69 -9.02 -11.48
CA GLN A 3 24.22 -9.04 -12.89
C GLN A 3 23.18 -7.95 -13.22
N PHE A 4 22.77 -7.13 -12.25
CA PHE A 4 21.76 -6.07 -12.46
C PHE A 4 22.39 -4.70 -12.22
N LYS A 5 21.99 -3.69 -13.01
CA LYS A 5 22.40 -2.30 -12.74
C LYS A 5 21.71 -1.80 -11.47
N GLY A 6 22.27 -0.78 -10.83
CA GLY A 6 21.69 -0.18 -9.63
C GLY A 6 20.21 0.17 -9.78
N ASP A 7 19.86 0.74 -10.94
CA ASP A 7 18.49 1.17 -11.27
C ASP A 7 17.52 0.05 -11.62
N ASP A 8 18.02 -1.19 -11.69
CA ASP A 8 17.24 -2.41 -11.92
C ASP A 8 16.97 -3.16 -10.60
N ILE A 9 17.48 -2.65 -9.48
CA ILE A 9 17.26 -3.22 -8.15
C ILE A 9 16.31 -2.32 -7.40
N CYS A 10 15.15 -2.87 -7.05
CA CYS A 10 14.08 -2.16 -6.38
C CYS A 10 13.88 -2.72 -4.98
N LYS A 11 13.74 -1.84 -3.98
CA LYS A 11 13.25 -2.23 -2.66
C LYS A 11 11.75 -2.00 -2.60
N VAL A 12 11.03 -2.99 -2.09
CA VAL A 12 9.61 -2.93 -1.79
C VAL A 12 9.46 -2.95 -0.28
N GLY A 13 8.56 -2.13 0.25
CA GLY A 13 8.25 -2.11 1.68
C GLY A 13 6.79 -1.76 1.92
N GLU A 14 6.29 -2.21 3.06
CA GLU A 14 4.95 -1.88 3.53
C GLU A 14 5.04 -1.02 4.79
N THR A 15 4.19 -0.01 4.86
CA THR A 15 4.02 0.80 6.07
C THR A 15 2.54 0.98 6.38
N ALA A 16 2.20 1.09 7.66
CA ALA A 16 0.83 1.27 8.11
C ALA A 16 0.69 2.61 8.82
N PHE A 17 -0.33 3.37 8.42
CA PHE A 17 -0.77 4.60 9.07
C PHE A 17 -2.04 4.32 9.88
N PHE A 18 -2.05 4.79 11.12
CA PHE A 18 -3.17 4.67 12.02
C PHE A 18 -3.71 6.06 12.32
N LYS A 19 -5.03 6.21 12.26
CA LYS A 19 -5.68 7.45 12.70
C LYS A 19 -5.66 7.50 14.23
N LEU A 20 -4.77 8.33 14.77
CA LEU A 20 -4.52 8.48 16.21
C LEU A 20 -5.61 9.30 16.92
N LEU A 21 -6.88 8.87 16.87
CA LEU A 21 -8.09 9.42 17.49
C LEU A 21 -9.04 10.14 16.51
N PRO A 22 -10.37 9.92 16.59
CA PRO A 22 -11.34 10.78 15.94
C PRO A 22 -11.57 12.00 16.84
N SER A 23 -11.42 13.22 16.31
CA SER A 23 -11.84 14.43 17.04
C SER A 23 -13.37 14.46 17.26
N LYS A 24 -14.13 13.75 16.42
CA LYS A 24 -15.58 13.51 16.54
C LYS A 24 -15.90 12.12 15.96
N SER A 25 -16.48 11.22 16.75
CA SER A 25 -17.10 9.98 16.26
C SER A 25 -18.61 10.20 16.07
N MET A 26 -19.19 9.66 15.02
CA MET A 26 -20.64 9.61 14.81
C MET A 26 -21.26 8.46 15.63
N THR A 27 -20.87 8.35 16.89
CA THR A 27 -21.50 7.46 17.87
C THR A 27 -22.62 8.20 18.57
N PHE A 28 -23.53 7.43 19.19
CA PHE A 28 -24.68 7.90 19.96
C PHE A 28 -24.35 9.21 20.71
N LYS A 29 -25.23 10.20 20.55
CA LYS A 29 -25.16 11.52 21.18
C LYS A 29 -24.80 11.34 22.66
N ARG A 30 -23.53 11.59 23.05
CA ARG A 30 -22.91 11.60 24.41
C ARG A 30 -21.81 10.57 24.72
N GLU A 31 -21.40 9.67 23.81
CA GLU A 31 -20.22 8.82 24.10
C GLU A 31 -18.89 9.54 23.81
N LYS A 32 -18.06 9.76 24.84
CA LYS A 32 -16.67 10.23 24.67
C LYS A 32 -15.80 9.07 24.18
N CYS A 33 -15.20 9.22 23.00
CA CYS A 33 -14.16 8.32 22.51
C CYS A 33 -12.86 8.50 23.33
N THR A 34 -12.77 7.84 24.48
CA THR A 34 -11.58 7.84 25.34
C THR A 34 -10.62 6.72 24.89
N GLY A 35 -9.33 7.05 24.74
CA GLY A 35 -8.27 6.07 24.46
C GLY A 35 -8.23 5.47 23.04
N GLY A 36 -8.90 6.07 22.04
CA GLY A 36 -8.78 5.65 20.64
C GLY A 36 -9.42 4.31 20.28
N LYS A 37 -10.12 3.67 21.22
CA LYS A 37 -10.75 2.34 21.08
C LYS A 37 -11.74 2.23 19.90
N LEU A 38 -12.26 3.37 19.41
CA LEU A 38 -13.21 3.47 18.30
C LEU A 38 -12.55 3.91 16.96
N SER A 39 -11.28 4.31 16.95
CA SER A 39 -10.56 4.69 15.73
C SER A 39 -9.81 3.49 15.18
N LYS A 40 -10.51 2.66 14.41
CA LYS A 40 -9.93 1.49 13.75
C LYS A 40 -9.47 1.78 12.32
N GLU A 41 -9.57 3.03 11.85
CA GLU A 41 -9.11 3.40 10.51
C GLU A 41 -7.60 3.21 10.39
N ARG A 42 -7.21 2.16 9.67
CA ARG A 42 -5.85 1.89 9.23
C ARG A 42 -5.75 2.02 7.72
N LEU A 43 -4.66 2.62 7.26
CA LEU A 43 -4.21 2.59 5.88
C LEU A 43 -2.89 1.84 5.81
N THR A 44 -2.80 0.84 4.96
CA THR A 44 -1.54 0.18 4.61
C THR A 44 -1.07 0.74 3.27
N VAL A 45 0.20 1.10 3.18
CA VAL A 45 0.79 1.72 1.99
C VAL A 45 1.96 0.86 1.55
N LEU A 46 1.92 0.41 0.31
CA LEU A 46 3.03 -0.24 -0.36
C LEU A 46 3.85 0.80 -1.11
N VAL A 47 5.13 0.82 -0.80
CA VAL A 47 6.12 1.68 -1.43
C VAL A 47 7.13 0.82 -2.18
N ARG A 48 7.58 1.32 -3.33
CA ARG A 48 8.68 0.72 -4.09
C ARG A 48 9.52 1.82 -4.70
N ALA A 49 10.83 1.68 -4.58
CA ALA A 49 11.80 2.56 -5.24
C ALA A 49 12.99 1.75 -5.74
N ASN A 50 13.57 2.15 -6.87
CA ASN A 50 14.88 1.66 -7.29
C ASN A 50 16.00 2.29 -6.45
N MET A 51 17.24 1.78 -6.56
CA MET A 51 18.34 2.27 -5.72
C MET A 51 18.63 3.77 -5.87
N SER A 52 18.47 4.34 -7.07
CA SER A 52 18.67 5.78 -7.30
C SER A 52 17.48 6.65 -6.92
N GLY A 53 16.32 6.05 -6.62
CA GLY A 53 15.05 6.77 -6.38
C GLY A 53 14.43 7.39 -7.63
N SER A 54 15.02 7.19 -8.81
CA SER A 54 14.52 7.74 -10.09
C SER A 54 13.22 7.08 -10.57
N ASP A 55 12.99 5.82 -10.21
CA ASP A 55 11.73 5.11 -10.45
C ASP A 55 11.10 4.74 -9.11
N MET A 56 10.14 5.56 -8.68
CA MET A 56 9.31 5.33 -7.50
C MET A 56 7.88 4.99 -7.92
N LEU A 57 7.30 3.98 -7.27
CA LEU A 57 5.93 3.58 -7.50
C LEU A 57 4.94 4.68 -7.11
N LYS A 58 3.89 4.87 -7.92
CA LYS A 58 2.66 5.51 -7.46
C LYS A 58 2.10 4.73 -6.27
N LEU A 59 2.04 5.35 -5.09
CA LEU A 59 1.67 4.69 -3.83
C LEU A 59 0.42 3.83 -3.99
N PHE A 60 0.52 2.57 -3.58
CA PHE A 60 -0.62 1.67 -3.53
C PHE A 60 -1.12 1.60 -2.08
N VAL A 61 -2.30 2.16 -1.86
CA VAL A 61 -2.89 2.37 -0.54
C VAL A 61 -4.07 1.43 -0.37
N THR A 62 -4.14 0.74 0.75
CA THR A 62 -5.26 -0.11 1.11
C THR A 62 -5.87 0.31 2.43
N GLY A 63 -7.18 0.48 2.49
CA GLY A 63 -7.91 0.76 3.72
C GLY A 63 -9.05 -0.23 3.98
N GLU A 64 -9.75 -0.10 5.10
CA GLU A 64 -10.87 -0.98 5.43
C GLU A 64 -12.14 -0.67 4.63
N SER A 65 -12.42 0.62 4.39
CA SER A 65 -13.63 1.08 3.71
C SER A 65 -13.42 1.16 2.20
N LYS A 66 -14.38 0.66 1.40
CA LYS A 66 -14.33 0.81 -0.07
C LYS A 66 -14.40 2.27 -0.52
N ASN A 67 -15.21 3.07 0.17
CA ASN A 67 -15.42 4.48 -0.12
C ASN A 67 -15.41 5.24 1.21
N PRO A 68 -14.22 5.55 1.77
CA PRO A 68 -14.15 6.34 2.99
C PRO A 68 -14.75 7.72 2.75
N TYR A 69 -15.46 8.26 3.75
CA TYR A 69 -16.12 9.56 3.63
C TYR A 69 -15.14 10.70 3.29
N SER A 70 -13.88 10.56 3.70
CA SER A 70 -12.78 11.47 3.33
C SER A 70 -12.53 11.57 1.83
N PHE A 71 -13.03 10.64 1.02
CA PHE A 71 -12.90 10.67 -0.44
C PHE A 71 -14.09 11.35 -1.13
N LYS A 72 -15.12 11.76 -0.39
CA LYS A 72 -16.29 12.43 -0.96
C LYS A 72 -15.87 13.71 -1.67
N GLY A 73 -16.17 13.81 -2.96
CA GLY A 73 -15.85 14.97 -3.79
C GLY A 73 -14.44 14.94 -4.41
N ILE A 74 -13.64 13.90 -4.17
CA ILE A 74 -12.36 13.71 -4.85
C ILE A 74 -12.61 13.04 -6.20
N THR A 75 -12.30 13.74 -7.28
CA THR A 75 -12.46 13.27 -8.67
C THR A 75 -11.20 12.61 -9.22
N THR A 76 -10.02 13.03 -8.75
CA THR A 76 -8.72 12.49 -9.19
C THR A 76 -7.91 12.04 -7.98
N MET A 77 -7.52 10.76 -7.97
CA MET A 77 -6.69 10.20 -6.91
C MET A 77 -5.20 10.20 -7.28
N PRO A 78 -4.33 10.82 -6.46
CA PRO A 78 -2.88 10.79 -6.68
C PRO A 78 -2.27 9.42 -6.35
N VAL A 79 -3.04 8.53 -5.73
CA VAL A 79 -2.63 7.19 -5.31
C VAL A 79 -3.56 6.13 -5.91
N THR A 80 -3.09 4.89 -5.99
CA THR A 80 -3.99 3.77 -6.26
C THR A 80 -4.60 3.31 -4.95
N TYR A 81 -5.92 3.25 -4.85
CA TYR A 81 -6.63 2.83 -3.64
C TYR A 81 -7.38 1.53 -3.84
N ASP A 82 -7.29 0.61 -2.87
CA ASP A 82 -8.15 -0.58 -2.79
C ASP A 82 -8.64 -0.78 -1.35
N SER A 83 -9.70 -1.55 -1.15
CA SER A 83 -10.25 -1.80 0.19
C SER A 83 -10.18 -3.27 0.58
N LYS A 84 -9.58 -3.56 1.73
CA LYS A 84 -9.60 -4.88 2.38
C LYS A 84 -9.65 -4.74 3.89
N SER A 85 -10.34 -5.66 4.56
CA SER A 85 -10.45 -5.71 6.03
C SER A 85 -9.17 -6.20 6.73
N ALA A 86 -8.06 -6.38 6.02
CA ALA A 86 -6.87 -7.06 6.53
C ALA A 86 -5.82 -6.10 7.10
N VAL A 87 -5.20 -6.54 8.20
CA VAL A 87 -3.87 -6.17 8.75
C VAL A 87 -2.92 -5.38 7.85
N TRP A 88 -2.62 -6.08 6.77
CA TRP A 88 -1.46 -5.95 5.92
C TRP A 88 -1.93 -6.12 4.48
N MET A 89 -1.04 -5.93 3.52
CA MET A 89 -1.40 -6.28 2.17
C MET A 89 -1.74 -7.77 2.10
N ALA A 90 -2.98 -8.08 1.73
CA ALA A 90 -3.35 -9.45 1.43
C ALA A 90 -2.50 -9.92 0.23
N GLN A 91 -1.98 -11.15 0.27
CA GLN A 91 -1.17 -11.74 -0.80
C GLN A 91 -1.77 -11.49 -2.19
N ALA A 92 -3.09 -11.63 -2.35
CA ALA A 92 -3.77 -11.39 -3.62
C ALA A 92 -3.64 -9.93 -4.15
N LEU A 93 -3.59 -8.92 -3.27
CA LEU A 93 -3.32 -7.54 -3.69
C LEU A 93 -1.86 -7.35 -4.09
N PHE A 94 -0.95 -7.95 -3.31
CA PHE A 94 0.47 -7.92 -3.63
C PHE A 94 0.76 -8.57 -4.98
N SER A 95 0.17 -9.75 -5.25
CA SER A 95 0.27 -10.41 -6.55
C SER A 95 -0.31 -9.57 -7.68
N LYS A 96 -1.50 -8.96 -7.50
CA LYS A 96 -2.10 -8.08 -8.51
C LYS A 96 -1.20 -6.88 -8.82
N TRP A 97 -0.65 -6.25 -7.79
CA TRP A 97 0.33 -5.17 -7.95
C TRP A 97 1.59 -5.65 -8.67
N LEU A 98 2.13 -6.81 -8.29
CA LEU A 98 3.34 -7.37 -8.87
C LEU A 98 3.17 -7.68 -10.37
N TYR A 99 2.04 -8.29 -10.77
CA TYR A 99 1.74 -8.52 -12.19
C TYR A 99 1.59 -7.22 -12.99
N THR A 100 1.07 -6.16 -12.37
CA THR A 100 0.96 -4.84 -13.01
C THR A 100 2.36 -4.27 -13.27
N GLU A 101 3.26 -4.39 -12.30
CA GLU A 101 4.65 -3.95 -12.46
C GLU A 101 5.45 -4.80 -13.44
N ASP A 102 5.24 -6.12 -13.44
CA ASP A 102 5.88 -7.04 -14.38
C ASP A 102 5.48 -6.73 -15.83
N ALA A 103 4.19 -6.48 -16.07
CA ALA A 103 3.70 -6.06 -17.37
C ALA A 103 4.32 -4.73 -17.81
N ARG A 104 4.45 -3.76 -16.89
CA ARG A 104 5.09 -2.45 -17.15
C ARG A 104 6.55 -2.61 -17.55
N PHE A 105 7.32 -3.41 -16.82
CA PHE A 105 8.74 -3.62 -17.12
C PHE A 105 8.97 -4.49 -18.36
N SER A 106 8.07 -5.44 -18.62
CA SER A 106 8.08 -6.25 -19.84
C SER A 106 7.91 -5.40 -21.09
N GLN A 107 6.96 -4.44 -21.07
CA GLN A 107 6.79 -3.47 -22.15
C GLN A 107 8.04 -2.60 -22.39
N GLN A 108 8.79 -2.30 -21.33
CA GLN A 108 10.05 -1.56 -21.38
C GLN A 108 11.26 -2.44 -21.76
N LYS A 109 11.06 -3.76 -21.95
CA LYS A 109 12.14 -4.75 -22.14
C LYS A 109 13.20 -4.69 -21.03
N LYS A 110 12.77 -4.34 -19.81
CA LYS A 110 13.63 -4.14 -18.64
C LYS A 110 13.50 -5.34 -17.70
N LYS A 111 14.64 -5.89 -17.25
CA LYS A 111 14.66 -6.90 -16.19
C LYS A 111 14.95 -6.23 -14.86
N VAL A 112 14.08 -6.44 -13.87
CA VAL A 112 14.16 -5.79 -12.56
C VAL A 112 14.10 -6.84 -11.47
N VAL A 113 14.85 -6.63 -10.39
CA VAL A 113 14.80 -7.46 -9.18
C VAL A 113 14.12 -6.68 -8.07
N PHE A 114 13.05 -7.25 -7.53
CA PHE A 114 12.42 -6.75 -6.31
C PHE A 114 13.02 -7.42 -5.09
N ARG A 115 13.55 -6.60 -4.17
CA ARG A 115 13.87 -7.01 -2.81
C ARG A 115 12.69 -6.65 -1.92
N VAL A 116 12.00 -7.67 -1.46
CA VAL A 116 10.84 -7.58 -0.57
C VAL A 116 11.26 -8.05 0.82
N ASP A 117 10.65 -7.53 1.87
CA ASP A 117 10.89 -8.06 3.22
C ASP A 117 10.32 -9.48 3.36
N SER A 118 10.82 -10.22 4.35
CA SER A 118 10.44 -11.63 4.57
C SER A 118 9.11 -11.80 5.29
N TYR A 119 8.16 -10.87 5.15
CA TYR A 119 6.86 -10.98 5.77
C TYR A 119 6.06 -12.18 5.19
N PRO A 120 5.36 -12.99 6.03
CA PRO A 120 4.66 -14.20 5.58
C PRO A 120 3.60 -14.01 4.50
N GLY A 121 3.17 -12.77 4.22
CA GLY A 121 2.27 -12.42 3.12
C GLY A 121 2.94 -12.41 1.73
N HIS A 122 4.27 -12.30 1.67
CA HIS A 122 5.05 -12.34 0.42
C HIS A 122 5.55 -13.75 0.10
N LYS A 123 4.67 -14.76 0.20
CA LYS A 123 5.03 -16.11 -0.26
C LYS A 123 5.35 -16.09 -1.75
N THR A 124 6.22 -17.00 -2.17
CA THR A 124 6.65 -17.20 -3.55
C THR A 124 5.47 -17.11 -4.52
N VAL A 125 5.45 -16.04 -5.32
CA VAL A 125 4.59 -15.97 -6.51
C VAL A 125 5.29 -16.85 -7.55
N LYS A 126 4.61 -17.91 -7.99
CA LYS A 126 5.11 -18.79 -9.06
C LYS A 126 4.98 -18.11 -10.42
#